data_AF-A0A3D9BTW3-F1
#
_entry.id   AF-A0A3D9BTW3-F1
#
_cell.length_a   1.000
_cell.length_b   1.000
_cell.length_c   1.000
_cell.angle_alpha   90.00
_cell.angle_beta   90.00
_cell.angle_gamma   90.00
#
_symmetry.space_group_name_H-M   'P 1'
#
loop_
_entity.id
_entity.type
_entity.pdbx_description
1 polymer ?
#
loop_
_entity_poly.entity_id
_entity_poly.type
_entity_poly.pdbx_seq_one_letter_code
_entity_poly.pdbx_strand_id
1 'polypeptide(L)'
;MKTNNILNLAKKQNLCKDYQEKMKNDSSLENLCQMYFEGDDWSMKNDFPDIETLRAFKGKSDIYGLHTDYIGSNKSEFEAAYFGESKIELSYNSYSVSKLILRHDTKAKIKASGNAILIINILDNAEVEIECMEKASVTVFQYDSNQVKSTGNVKVHKSTFKR
;
A
#
# COMPACT_ATOMS: atom_id res chain seq x y z
N MET A 1 19.31 -0.50 10.00
CA MET A 1 19.09 -1.82 9.38
C MET A 1 19.72 -1.84 7.98
N LYS A 2 20.27 -2.97 7.51
CA LYS A 2 20.78 -3.11 6.13
C LYS A 2 19.76 -3.85 5.28
N THR A 3 19.64 -3.53 3.99
CA THR A 3 18.69 -4.16 3.07
C THR A 3 18.86 -5.68 2.97
N ASN A 4 20.09 -6.18 3.05
CA ASN A 4 20.40 -7.61 3.04
C ASN A 4 19.72 -8.41 4.19
N ASN A 5 19.29 -7.75 5.27
CA ASN A 5 18.57 -8.41 6.35
C ASN A 5 17.12 -8.73 5.98
N ILE A 6 16.53 -8.00 5.03
CA ILE A 6 15.14 -8.17 4.58
C ILE A 6 14.95 -9.55 3.94
N LEU A 7 15.93 -10.01 3.14
CA LEU A 7 15.90 -11.35 2.55
C LEU A 7 15.84 -12.46 3.61
N ASN A 8 16.58 -12.31 4.71
CA ASN A 8 16.56 -13.31 5.79
C ASN A 8 15.20 -13.34 6.51
N LEU A 9 14.55 -12.19 6.66
CA LEU A 9 13.19 -12.11 7.20
C LEU A 9 12.19 -12.76 6.25
N ALA A 10 12.28 -12.47 4.95
CA ALA A 10 11.39 -13.06 3.94
C ALA A 10 11.52 -14.60 3.88
N LYS A 11 12.75 -15.12 3.99
CA LYS A 11 13.00 -16.57 4.06
C LYS A 11 12.34 -17.23 5.26
N LYS A 12 12.35 -16.57 6.43
CA LYS A 12 11.68 -17.08 7.63
C LYS A 12 10.17 -17.16 7.47
N GLN A 13 9.59 -16.32 6.60
CA GLN A 13 8.16 -16.33 6.27
C GLN A 13 7.82 -17.22 5.05
N ASN A 14 8.74 -18.09 4.61
CA ASN A 14 8.53 -19.01 3.49
C ASN A 14 8.21 -18.34 2.14
N LEU A 15 8.85 -17.20 1.85
CA LEU A 15 8.81 -16.60 0.50
C LEU A 15 9.24 -17.63 -0.56
N CYS A 16 8.64 -17.63 -1.76
CA CYS A 16 9.01 -18.59 -2.80
C CYS A 16 10.45 -18.38 -3.32
N LYS A 17 11.05 -19.44 -3.87
CA LYS A 17 12.45 -19.42 -4.32
C LYS A 17 12.72 -18.35 -5.38
N ASP A 18 11.79 -18.12 -6.29
CA ASP A 18 11.95 -17.14 -7.38
C ASP A 18 12.11 -15.72 -6.84
N TYR A 19 11.27 -15.34 -5.87
CA TYR A 19 11.37 -14.04 -5.22
C TYR A 19 12.62 -13.96 -4.31
N GLN A 20 13.00 -15.06 -3.64
CA GLN A 20 14.26 -15.08 -2.88
C GLN A 20 15.49 -14.83 -3.77
N GLU A 21 15.54 -15.42 -4.96
CA GLU A 21 16.65 -15.22 -5.90
C GLU A 21 16.62 -13.80 -6.49
N LYS A 22 15.44 -13.24 -6.82
CA LYS A 22 15.32 -11.83 -7.24
C LYS A 22 15.91 -10.87 -6.18
N MET A 23 15.53 -11.02 -4.91
CA MET A 23 16.05 -10.19 -3.80
C MET A 23 17.56 -10.37 -3.58
N LYS A 24 18.08 -11.57 -3.84
CA LYS A 24 19.51 -11.88 -3.70
C LYS A 24 20.34 -11.28 -4.84
N ASN A 25 19.79 -11.28 -6.05
CA ASN A 25 20.44 -10.71 -7.23
C ASN A 25 20.50 -9.18 -7.15
N ASP A 26 19.44 -8.55 -6.63
CA ASP A 26 19.40 -7.12 -6.35
C ASP A 26 18.79 -6.83 -4.98
N SER A 27 19.62 -6.43 -4.03
CA SER A 27 19.21 -6.05 -2.68
C SER A 27 19.13 -4.52 -2.50
N SER A 28 19.02 -3.76 -3.59
CA SER A 28 18.75 -2.32 -3.55
C SER A 28 17.38 -2.04 -2.94
N LEU A 29 17.23 -0.87 -2.31
CA LEU A 29 15.94 -0.48 -1.72
C LEU A 29 14.86 -0.33 -2.79
N GLU A 30 15.23 0.19 -3.96
CA GLU A 30 14.36 0.31 -5.13
C GLU A 30 13.75 -1.03 -5.54
N ASN A 31 14.60 -2.04 -5.80
CA ASN A 31 14.12 -3.37 -6.20
C ASN A 31 13.24 -3.99 -5.11
N LEU A 32 13.61 -3.82 -3.83
CA LEU A 32 12.81 -4.36 -2.73
C LEU A 32 11.42 -3.70 -2.63
N CYS A 33 11.33 -2.38 -2.84
CA CYS A 33 10.05 -1.65 -2.89
C CYS A 33 9.23 -2.06 -4.12
N GLN A 34 9.84 -2.21 -5.28
CA GLN A 34 9.14 -2.68 -6.48
C GLN A 34 8.60 -4.10 -6.28
N MET A 35 9.41 -5.00 -5.73
CA MET A 35 9.01 -6.38 -5.43
C MET A 35 7.85 -6.44 -4.43
N TYR A 36 7.74 -5.47 -3.51
CA TYR A 36 6.60 -5.37 -2.60
C TYR A 36 5.29 -5.20 -3.37
N PHE A 37 5.25 -4.33 -4.39
CA PHE A 37 4.06 -4.10 -5.20
C PHE A 37 3.78 -5.24 -6.20
N GLU A 38 4.83 -5.86 -6.76
CA GLU A 38 4.68 -7.04 -7.65
C GLU A 38 4.09 -8.25 -6.92
N GLY A 39 4.44 -8.42 -5.65
CA GLY A 39 4.03 -9.54 -4.79
C GLY A 39 3.12 -9.10 -3.64
N ASP A 40 2.34 -8.04 -3.81
CA ASP A 40 1.62 -7.39 -2.72
C ASP A 40 0.65 -8.34 -2.02
N ASP A 41 0.01 -9.26 -2.73
CA ASP A 41 -0.85 -10.29 -2.14
C ASP A 41 -0.15 -11.11 -1.03
N TRP A 42 1.11 -11.51 -1.27
CA TRP A 42 1.89 -12.27 -0.28
C TRP A 42 2.35 -11.35 0.86
N SER A 43 2.82 -10.15 0.53
CA SER A 43 3.27 -9.16 1.50
C SER A 43 2.16 -8.73 2.45
N MET A 44 0.97 -8.50 1.91
CA MET A 44 -0.25 -8.19 2.67
C MET A 44 -0.69 -9.37 3.55
N LYS A 45 -0.67 -10.60 3.03
CA LYS A 45 -1.07 -11.81 3.78
C LYS A 45 -0.16 -12.10 4.99
N ASN A 46 1.14 -11.83 4.87
CA ASN A 46 2.14 -12.22 5.88
C ASN A 46 2.65 -11.06 6.75
N ASP A 47 2.05 -9.88 6.61
CA ASP A 47 2.51 -8.67 7.25
C ASP A 47 4.00 -8.36 7.01
N PHE A 48 4.38 -8.36 5.73
CA PHE A 48 5.76 -8.19 5.31
C PHE A 48 5.95 -6.93 4.45
N PRO A 49 7.03 -6.14 4.66
CA PRO A 49 7.92 -6.20 5.81
C PRO A 49 7.19 -5.78 7.09
N ASP A 50 7.70 -6.23 8.24
CA ASP A 50 7.16 -5.82 9.54
C ASP A 50 7.35 -4.31 9.78
N ILE A 51 6.57 -3.76 10.71
CA ILE A 51 6.58 -2.32 10.97
C ILE A 51 7.94 -1.79 11.46
N GLU A 52 8.73 -2.57 12.20
CA GLU A 52 10.05 -2.14 12.67
C GLU A 52 11.02 -2.04 11.50
N THR A 53 10.95 -3.00 10.57
CA THR A 53 11.69 -2.96 9.30
C THR A 53 11.32 -1.73 8.48
N LEU A 54 10.03 -1.47 8.29
CA LEU A 54 9.54 -0.32 7.54
C LEU A 54 10.04 1.01 8.14
N ARG A 55 9.95 1.16 9.47
CA ARG A 55 10.45 2.34 10.20
C ARG A 55 11.94 2.58 10.02
N ALA A 56 12.75 1.52 9.88
CA ALA A 56 14.17 1.65 9.64
C ALA A 56 14.52 2.25 8.26
N PHE A 57 13.58 2.25 7.31
CA PHE A 57 13.74 2.81 5.95
C PHE A 57 12.86 4.02 5.67
N LYS A 58 12.10 4.50 6.67
CA LYS A 58 11.29 5.72 6.59
C LYS A 58 12.05 6.88 5.94
N GLY A 59 11.42 7.58 5.00
CA GLY A 59 12.01 8.70 4.26
C GLY A 59 12.90 8.28 3.09
N LYS A 60 13.45 7.06 3.10
CA LYS A 60 14.22 6.51 1.97
C LYS A 60 13.35 5.68 1.04
N SER A 61 12.33 5.01 1.58
CA SER A 61 11.38 4.21 0.81
C SER A 61 10.26 5.04 0.18
N ASP A 62 10.04 6.27 0.68
CA ASP A 62 8.99 7.19 0.25
C ASP A 62 9.08 7.51 -1.25
N ILE A 63 10.30 7.66 -1.80
CA ILE A 63 10.51 7.91 -3.24
C ILE A 63 10.09 6.72 -4.12
N TYR A 64 9.95 5.54 -3.53
CA TYR A 64 9.49 4.31 -4.18
C TYR A 64 8.06 3.95 -3.77
N GLY A 65 7.32 4.88 -3.16
CA GLY A 65 5.90 4.70 -2.83
C GLY A 65 5.62 3.97 -1.51
N LEU A 66 6.62 3.58 -0.72
CA LEU A 66 6.40 2.97 0.60
C LEU A 66 6.61 4.02 1.70
N HIS A 67 5.51 4.44 2.31
CA HIS A 67 5.47 5.53 3.29
C HIS A 67 5.15 4.99 4.69
N THR A 68 5.97 5.33 5.69
CA THR A 68 5.82 4.80 7.07
C THR A 68 5.67 5.92 8.08
N ASP A 69 4.64 5.84 8.94
CA ASP A 69 4.28 6.88 9.92
C ASP A 69 4.27 8.28 9.26
N TYR A 70 3.68 8.36 8.06
CA TYR A 70 3.71 9.54 7.21
C TYR A 70 2.50 10.43 7.52
N ILE A 71 2.75 11.72 7.69
CA ILE A 71 1.71 12.72 7.95
C ILE A 71 1.84 13.81 6.90
N GLY A 72 0.81 14.00 6.09
CA GLY A 72 0.81 15.02 5.06
C GLY A 72 -0.15 14.75 3.93
N SER A 73 0.11 15.39 2.79
CA SER A 73 -0.69 15.25 1.59
C SER A 73 0.21 14.95 0.40
N ASN A 74 -0.13 13.92 -0.36
CA ASN A 74 0.58 13.56 -1.59
C ASN A 74 -0.32 13.75 -2.82
N LYS A 75 0.32 14.03 -3.96
CA LYS A 75 -0.34 14.08 -5.27
C LYS A 75 -0.38 12.67 -5.88
N SER A 76 -1.13 12.51 -6.96
CA SER A 76 -1.34 11.23 -7.65
C SER A 76 -0.06 10.39 -7.82
N GLU A 77 0.12 9.37 -6.97
CA GLU A 77 1.14 8.32 -7.12
C GLU A 77 0.52 7.13 -7.84
N PHE A 78 1.27 6.50 -8.77
CA PHE A 78 0.79 5.31 -9.48
C PHE A 78 0.60 4.13 -8.51
N GLU A 79 1.60 3.85 -7.69
CA GLU A 79 1.54 2.85 -6.64
C GLU A 79 2.04 3.47 -5.33
N ALA A 80 1.26 3.33 -4.27
CA ALA A 80 1.69 3.76 -2.95
C ALA A 80 1.13 2.88 -1.84
N ALA A 81 1.94 2.65 -0.81
CA ALA A 81 1.58 1.90 0.37
C ALA A 81 1.91 2.73 1.62
N TYR A 82 0.95 2.80 2.54
CA TYR A 82 1.04 3.58 3.76
C TYR A 82 0.91 2.66 4.98
N PHE A 83 1.85 2.79 5.91
CA PHE A 83 2.01 1.90 7.06
C PHE A 83 2.12 2.65 8.39
N GLY A 84 1.95 1.92 9.49
CA GLY A 84 2.09 2.44 10.84
C GLY A 84 1.03 3.48 11.19
N GLU A 85 1.43 4.49 11.93
CA GLU A 85 0.58 5.62 12.34
C GLU A 85 0.61 6.72 11.29
N SER A 86 0.01 6.44 10.12
CA SER A 86 -0.03 7.39 8.99
C SER A 86 -1.32 8.21 8.98
N LYS A 87 -1.24 9.49 8.62
CA LYS A 87 -2.39 10.40 8.44
C LYS A 87 -2.26 11.16 7.14
N ILE A 88 -3.03 10.77 6.13
CA ILE A 88 -2.79 11.19 4.75
C ILE A 88 -4.01 11.79 4.07
N GLU A 89 -3.74 12.78 3.22
CA GLU A 89 -4.73 13.34 2.30
C GLU A 89 -4.24 13.22 0.85
N LEU A 90 -4.95 12.47 0.02
CA LEU A 90 -4.58 12.18 -1.36
C LEU A 90 -5.61 12.75 -2.34
N SER A 91 -5.12 13.30 -3.45
CA SER A 91 -5.96 13.83 -4.52
C SER A 91 -5.56 13.26 -5.88
N TYR A 92 -6.50 12.56 -6.51
CA TYR A 92 -6.39 11.92 -7.82
C TYR A 92 -7.36 12.57 -8.79
N ASN A 93 -6.86 13.01 -9.93
CA ASN A 93 -7.65 13.76 -10.92
C ASN A 93 -7.39 13.27 -12.35
N SER A 94 -8.11 13.86 -13.30
CA SER A 94 -7.92 13.70 -14.75
C SER A 94 -7.97 12.22 -15.20
N TYR A 95 -6.85 11.60 -15.56
CA TYR A 95 -6.78 10.21 -16.04
C TYR A 95 -5.82 9.38 -15.18
N SER A 96 -5.67 9.74 -13.90
CA SER A 96 -4.81 8.99 -12.97
C SER A 96 -5.34 7.57 -12.78
N VAL A 97 -4.42 6.61 -12.84
CA VAL A 97 -4.68 5.21 -12.50
C VAL A 97 -3.74 4.88 -11.36
N SER A 98 -4.29 4.42 -10.23
CA SER A 98 -3.46 4.18 -9.06
C SER A 98 -3.92 3.01 -8.21
N LYS A 99 -2.95 2.34 -7.60
CA LYS A 99 -3.15 1.28 -6.60
C LYS A 99 -2.60 1.75 -5.26
N LEU A 100 -3.46 1.70 -4.25
CA LEU A 100 -3.15 2.11 -2.89
C LEU A 100 -3.26 0.94 -1.93
N ILE A 101 -2.33 0.84 -1.00
CA ILE A 101 -2.36 -0.15 0.08
C ILE A 101 -2.29 0.59 1.42
N LEU A 102 -3.34 0.50 2.23
CA LEU A 102 -3.44 1.14 3.54
C LEU A 102 -3.44 0.08 4.63
N ARG A 103 -2.46 0.13 5.53
CA ARG A 103 -2.23 -0.89 6.57
C ARG A 103 -2.03 -0.29 7.96
N HIS A 104 -2.05 -1.17 8.96
CA HIS A 104 -1.89 -0.82 10.37
C HIS A 104 -2.90 0.25 10.82
N ASP A 105 -2.45 1.32 11.48
CA ASP A 105 -3.29 2.41 12.02
C ASP A 105 -3.32 3.63 11.09
N THR A 106 -3.32 3.39 9.77
CA THR A 106 -3.35 4.44 8.75
C THR A 106 -4.73 5.07 8.65
N LYS A 107 -4.80 6.41 8.63
CA LYS A 107 -6.02 7.20 8.38
C LYS A 107 -5.85 7.99 7.09
N ALA A 108 -6.70 7.73 6.11
CA ALA A 108 -6.60 8.33 4.79
C ALA A 108 -7.87 9.09 4.38
N LYS A 109 -7.71 10.25 3.77
CA LYS A 109 -8.76 10.97 3.04
C LYS A 109 -8.38 11.03 1.57
N ILE A 110 -9.23 10.51 0.70
CA ILE A 110 -8.94 10.34 -0.71
C ILE A 110 -10.00 11.04 -1.54
N LYS A 111 -9.57 11.96 -2.40
CA LYS A 111 -10.43 12.63 -3.37
C LYS A 111 -10.11 12.15 -4.77
N ALA A 112 -11.11 11.63 -5.48
CA ALA A 112 -10.98 11.17 -6.85
C ALA A 112 -11.93 11.97 -7.76
N SER A 113 -11.42 12.59 -8.83
CA SER A 113 -12.22 13.37 -9.79
C SER A 113 -11.75 13.19 -11.25
N GLY A 114 -12.43 13.80 -12.21
CA GLY A 114 -12.15 13.59 -13.64
C GLY A 114 -12.60 12.21 -14.11
N ASN A 115 -11.67 11.46 -14.67
CA ASN A 115 -11.79 10.06 -15.10
C ASN A 115 -10.77 9.18 -14.35
N ALA A 116 -10.40 9.55 -13.12
CA ALA A 116 -9.45 8.80 -12.31
C ALA A 116 -9.98 7.39 -11.96
N ILE A 117 -9.09 6.39 -11.96
CA ILE A 117 -9.41 5.01 -11.59
C ILE A 117 -8.50 4.58 -10.44
N LEU A 118 -9.09 4.27 -9.29
CA LEU A 118 -8.34 3.87 -8.10
C LEU A 118 -8.70 2.46 -7.66
N ILE A 119 -7.68 1.69 -7.27
CA ILE A 119 -7.82 0.43 -6.54
C ILE A 119 -7.20 0.64 -5.15
N ILE A 120 -7.94 0.35 -4.10
CA ILE A 120 -7.52 0.60 -2.72
C ILE A 120 -7.66 -0.69 -1.92
N ASN A 121 -6.54 -1.25 -1.46
CA ASN A 121 -6.50 -2.35 -0.52
C ASN A 121 -6.42 -1.80 0.91
N ILE A 122 -7.33 -2.25 1.79
CA ILE A 122 -7.42 -1.78 3.17
C ILE A 122 -7.35 -2.98 4.10
N LEU A 123 -6.42 -2.92 5.04
CA LEU A 123 -6.09 -4.00 5.96
C LEU A 123 -6.02 -3.49 7.40
N ASP A 124 -5.99 -4.43 8.33
CA ASP A 124 -5.75 -4.16 9.75
C ASP A 124 -6.77 -3.15 10.32
N ASN A 125 -6.30 -2.10 11.01
CA ASN A 125 -7.13 -1.04 11.59
C ASN A 125 -7.29 0.18 10.66
N ALA A 126 -6.85 0.11 9.41
CA ALA A 126 -6.79 1.27 8.55
C ALA A 126 -8.18 1.86 8.27
N GLU A 127 -8.26 3.19 8.28
CA GLU A 127 -9.47 3.98 8.09
C GLU A 127 -9.35 4.79 6.79
N VAL A 128 -10.40 4.78 5.97
CA VAL A 128 -10.44 5.61 4.76
C VAL A 128 -11.75 6.38 4.64
N GLU A 129 -11.65 7.63 4.21
CA GLU A 129 -12.74 8.46 3.73
C GLU A 129 -12.51 8.79 2.25
N ILE A 130 -13.45 8.43 1.39
CA ILE A 130 -13.33 8.54 -0.07
C ILE A 130 -14.41 9.48 -0.61
N GLU A 131 -14.00 10.52 -1.32
CA GLU A 131 -14.88 11.40 -2.07
C GLU A 131 -14.64 11.18 -3.56
N CYS A 132 -15.56 10.49 -4.23
CA CYS A 132 -15.49 10.20 -5.66
C CYS A 132 -16.44 11.11 -6.44
N MET A 133 -15.91 11.85 -7.41
CA MET A 133 -16.62 12.88 -8.17
C MET A 133 -16.51 12.64 -9.67
N GLU A 134 -17.42 13.27 -10.43
CA GLU A 134 -17.42 13.24 -11.89
C GLU A 134 -17.50 11.82 -12.48
N LYS A 135 -16.56 11.43 -13.35
CA LYS A 135 -16.47 10.11 -13.98
C LYS A 135 -15.40 9.23 -13.32
N ALA A 136 -14.87 9.64 -12.17
CA ALA A 136 -13.92 8.83 -11.44
C ALA A 136 -14.57 7.52 -10.96
N SER A 137 -13.75 6.50 -10.74
CA SER A 137 -14.19 5.20 -10.25
C SER A 137 -13.19 4.67 -9.25
N VAL A 138 -13.68 4.32 -8.05
CA VAL A 138 -12.84 3.76 -6.98
C VAL A 138 -13.32 2.36 -6.64
N THR A 139 -12.40 1.42 -6.57
CA THR A 139 -12.65 0.05 -6.11
C THR A 139 -11.85 -0.19 -4.84
N VAL A 140 -12.52 -0.62 -3.78
CA VAL A 140 -11.93 -0.86 -2.47
C VAL A 140 -12.01 -2.36 -2.17
N PHE A 141 -10.89 -2.98 -1.82
CA PHE A 141 -10.82 -4.33 -1.29
C PHE A 141 -10.51 -4.27 0.20
N GLN A 142 -11.49 -4.67 0.99
CA GLN A 142 -11.47 -4.62 2.44
C GLN A 142 -11.21 -6.03 2.97
N TYR A 143 -10.02 -6.26 3.54
CA TYR A 143 -9.63 -7.58 4.07
C TYR A 143 -10.14 -7.77 5.50
N ASP A 144 -9.54 -7.05 6.46
CA ASP A 144 -9.86 -7.18 7.89
C ASP A 144 -10.38 -5.88 8.52
N SER A 145 -10.17 -4.73 7.86
CA SER A 145 -10.71 -3.44 8.30
C SER A 145 -12.23 -3.38 8.11
N ASN A 146 -12.92 -2.54 8.87
CA ASN A 146 -14.34 -2.23 8.68
C ASN A 146 -14.62 -0.72 8.53
N GLN A 147 -13.58 0.08 8.29
CA GLN A 147 -13.67 1.53 8.44
C GLN A 147 -13.54 2.26 7.10
N VAL A 148 -14.49 2.03 6.20
CA VAL A 148 -14.59 2.69 4.90
C VAL A 148 -15.80 3.62 4.88
N LYS A 149 -15.56 4.91 4.71
CA LYS A 149 -16.59 5.91 4.40
C LYS A 149 -16.40 6.37 2.97
N SER A 150 -17.46 6.38 2.17
CA SER A 150 -17.35 6.74 0.76
C SER A 150 -18.58 7.47 0.23
N THR A 151 -18.36 8.43 -0.67
CA THR A 151 -19.39 9.11 -1.46
C THR A 151 -19.07 9.01 -2.96
N GLY A 152 -20.11 8.96 -3.80
CA GLY A 152 -19.96 8.86 -5.26
C GLY A 152 -19.74 7.45 -5.79
N ASN A 153 -19.05 7.33 -6.93
CA ASN A 153 -18.84 6.05 -7.64
C ASN A 153 -17.71 5.22 -6.99
N VAL A 154 -18.05 4.58 -5.87
CA VAL A 154 -17.13 3.73 -5.10
C VAL A 154 -17.74 2.34 -4.92
N LYS A 155 -16.96 1.30 -5.25
CA LYS A 155 -17.34 -0.11 -5.05
C LYS A 155 -16.49 -0.71 -3.94
N VAL A 156 -17.12 -1.22 -2.89
CA VAL A 156 -16.43 -1.85 -1.76
C VAL A 156 -16.67 -3.36 -1.78
N HIS A 157 -15.59 -4.12 -1.79
CA HIS A 157 -15.58 -5.57 -1.80
C HIS A 157 -14.96 -6.08 -0.49
N LYS A 158 -15.66 -6.99 0.18
CA LYS A 158 -15.03 -7.77 1.25
C LYS A 158 -14.13 -8.83 0.62
N SER A 159 -12.87 -8.82 1.00
CA SER A 159 -11.83 -9.72 0.52
C SER A 159 -11.31 -10.56 1.68
N THR A 160 -10.78 -11.73 1.36
CA THR A 160 -10.08 -12.57 2.32
C THR A 160 -8.90 -13.18 1.59
N PHE A 161 -7.74 -13.28 2.24
CA PHE A 161 -6.65 -14.06 1.68
C PHE A 161 -7.10 -15.52 1.57
N LYS A 162 -7.08 -16.08 0.36
CA LYS A 162 -7.34 -17.50 0.18
C LYS A 162 -6.28 -18.27 0.98
N ARG A 163 -6.75 -19.17 1.83
CA ARG A 163 -5.90 -20.03 2.66
C ARG A 163 -5.08 -20.96 1.78
#